data_AF-A0A3D4JMB4-F1
#
_entry.id   AF-A0A3D4JMB4-F1
#
_cell.length_a   1.000
_cell.length_b   1.000
_cell.length_c   1.000
_cell.angle_alpha   90.00
_cell.angle_beta   90.00
_cell.angle_gamma   90.00
#
_symmetry.space_group_name_H-M   'P 1'
#
loop_
_entity.id
_entity.type
_entity.pdbx_description
1 polymer ?
#
loop_
_entity_poly.entity_id
_entity_poly.type
_entity_poly.pdbx_seq_one_letter_code
_entity_poly.pdbx_strand_id
1 'polypeptide(L)' 'DGMMCGMCESHMNDAVRNAFKVKKVTSSHSKGETVIISDEAIDENKISEVIDKTGYKLISVSSEPYEKKGLFSFGR' A
#
# COMPACT_ATOMS: atom_id res chain seq x y z
N ASP A 1 3.00 -9.20 12.47
CA ASP A 1 4.44 -9.48 12.35
C ASP A 1 4.76 -10.39 11.18
N GLY A 2 4.86 -9.82 9.98
CA GLY A 2 5.03 -10.59 8.75
C GLY A 2 6.20 -10.14 7.88
N MET A 3 6.33 -8.82 7.68
CA MET A 3 7.43 -8.28 6.88
C MET A 3 8.70 -8.17 7.73
N MET A 4 9.61 -9.14 7.57
CA MET A 4 10.86 -9.22 8.34
C MET A 4 12.09 -8.74 7.55
N CYS A 5 11.97 -8.57 6.24
CA CYS A 5 13.07 -8.15 5.37
C CYS A 5 12.58 -7.43 4.10
N GLY A 6 13.51 -6.81 3.37
CA GLY A 6 13.21 -6.16 2.08
C GLY A 6 12.65 -7.10 1.00
N MET A 7 12.83 -8.41 1.14
CA MET A 7 12.19 -9.38 0.24
C MET A 7 10.69 -9.50 0.52
N CYS A 8 10.27 -9.44 1.79
CA CYS A 8 8.86 -9.42 2.18
C CYS A 8 8.16 -8.15 1.65
N GLU A 9 8.87 -7.01 1.69
CA GLU A 9 8.42 -5.74 1.11
C GLU A 9 8.15 -5.86 -0.39
N SER A 10 9.14 -6.33 -1.15
CA SER A 10 8.98 -6.54 -2.60
C SER A 10 7.84 -7.50 -2.92
N HIS A 11 7.74 -8.61 -2.18
CA HIS A 11 6.66 -9.58 -2.39
C HIS A 11 5.27 -8.95 -2.19
N MET A 12 5.08 -8.17 -1.13
CA MET A 12 3.81 -7.46 -0.89
C MET A 12 3.52 -6.42 -1.98
N ASN A 13 4.52 -5.64 -2.36
CA ASN A 13 4.38 -4.65 -3.42
C ASN A 13 3.97 -5.29 -4.75
N ASP A 14 4.55 -6.44 -5.08
CA ASP A 14 4.29 -7.14 -6.33
C ASP A 14 2.91 -7.80 -6.30
N ALA A 15 2.49 -8.38 -5.18
CA ALA A 15 1.12 -8.90 -5.02
C ALA A 15 0.08 -7.80 -5.24
N VAL A 16 0.28 -6.62 -4.64
CA VAL A 16 -0.62 -5.47 -4.80
C VAL A 16 -0.60 -4.94 -6.24
N ARG A 17 0.57 -4.80 -6.88
CA ARG A 17 0.68 -4.35 -8.28
C ARG A 17 0.03 -5.31 -9.27
N ASN A 18 0.10 -6.61 -9.00
CA ASN A 18 -0.51 -7.63 -9.85
C ASN A 18 -2.03 -7.69 -9.67
N ALA A 19 -2.53 -7.41 -8.47
CA ALA A 19 -3.96 -7.44 -8.18
C ALA A 19 -4.68 -6.14 -8.54
N PHE A 20 -4.01 -4.99 -8.42
CA PHE A 20 -4.60 -3.66 -8.60
C PHE A 20 -3.74 -2.77 -9.49
N LYS A 21 -4.42 -1.89 -10.24
CA LYS A 21 -3.76 -0.85 -11.03
C LYS A 21 -3.36 0.32 -10.15
N VAL A 22 -2.19 0.21 -9.54
CA VAL A 22 -1.62 1.23 -8.65
C VAL A 22 -0.59 2.09 -9.39
N LYS A 23 -0.53 3.38 -9.07
CA LYS A 23 0.52 4.29 -9.53
C LYS A 23 1.82 4.10 -8.75
N LYS A 24 1.69 3.91 -7.44
CA LYS A 24 2.82 3.72 -6.54
C LYS A 24 2.41 2.81 -5.41
N VAL A 25 3.32 1.92 -5.01
CA VAL A 25 3.19 1.16 -3.78
C VAL A 25 4.54 1.20 -3.08
N THR A 26 4.47 1.44 -1.78
CA THR A 26 5.62 1.54 -0.89
C THR A 26 5.31 0.73 0.37
N SER A 27 5.94 -0.42 0.50
CA SER A 27 5.97 -1.21 1.73
C SER A 27 7.14 -0.82 2.61
N SER A 28 6.98 -0.92 3.92
CA SER A 28 8.03 -0.74 4.91
C SER A 28 7.96 -1.84 5.95
N HIS A 29 8.93 -2.75 5.95
CA HIS A 29 9.10 -3.80 6.94
C HIS A 29 9.44 -3.21 8.31
N SER A 30 10.15 -2.08 8.34
CA SER A 30 10.56 -1.42 9.59
C SER A 30 9.39 -0.79 10.31
N LYS A 31 8.38 -0.31 9.57
CA LYS A 31 7.13 0.22 10.13
C LYS A 31 6.00 -0.82 10.18
N GLY A 32 6.07 -1.87 9.36
CA GLY A 32 5.00 -2.84 9.20
C GLY A 32 3.82 -2.32 8.38
N GLU A 33 4.04 -1.33 7.51
CA GLU A 33 2.98 -0.60 6.80
C GLU A 33 3.18 -0.66 5.28
N THR A 34 2.09 -0.67 4.52
CA THR A 34 2.12 -0.58 3.05
C THR A 34 1.23 0.56 2.58
N VAL A 35 1.81 1.53 1.88
CA VAL A 35 1.12 2.69 1.35
C VAL A 35 0.94 2.51 -0.15
N ILE A 36 -0.31 2.64 -0.59
CA ILE A 36 -0.71 2.45 -1.98
C ILE A 36 -1.31 3.75 -2.50
N ILE A 37 -0.91 4.16 -3.70
CA ILE A 37 -1.47 5.29 -4.43
C ILE A 37 -2.03 4.73 -5.73
N SER A 38 -3.34 4.85 -5.93
CA SER A 38 -4.07 4.46 -7.14
C SER A 38 -4.93 5.62 -7.64
N ASP A 39 -5.29 5.58 -8.92
CA ASP A 39 -6.29 6.51 -9.48
C ASP A 39 -7.73 6.04 -9.22
N GLU A 40 -7.91 4.73 -9.13
CA GLU A 40 -9.19 4.10 -8.87
C GLU A 40 -9.30 3.73 -7.38
N ALA A 41 -10.53 3.76 -6.86
CA ALA A 41 -10.80 3.32 -5.50
C ALA A 41 -10.48 1.82 -5.36
N ILE A 42 -9.66 1.49 -4.37
CA ILE A 42 -9.32 0.11 -4.04
C ILE A 42 -10.37 -0.40 -3.05
N ASP A 43 -10.93 -1.56 -3.35
CA ASP A 43 -11.87 -2.24 -2.45
C ASP A 43 -11.10 -2.88 -1.29
N GLU A 44 -11.46 -2.51 -0.06
CA GLU A 44 -10.86 -3.03 1.17
C GLU A 44 -11.02 -4.56 1.30
N ASN A 45 -12.07 -5.13 0.74
CA ASN A 45 -12.26 -6.59 0.74
C ASN A 45 -11.29 -7.28 -0.22
N LYS A 46 -10.97 -6.65 -1.35
CA LYS A 46 -10.01 -7.23 -2.28
C LYS A 46 -8.59 -7.08 -1.77
N ILE A 47 -8.25 -5.96 -1.12
CA ILE A 47 -6.90 -5.78 -0.58
C ILE A 47 -6.64 -6.77 0.55
N SER A 48 -7.65 -7.04 1.41
CA SER A 48 -7.54 -8.05 2.46
C SER A 48 -7.32 -9.44 1.88
N GLU A 49 -8.07 -9.85 0.84
CA GLU A 49 -7.86 -11.13 0.16
C GLU A 49 -6.46 -11.28 -0.44
N VAL A 50 -5.91 -10.22 -1.05
CA VAL A 50 -4.57 -10.24 -1.63
C VAL A 50 -3.52 -10.41 -0.53
N ILE A 51 -3.69 -9.72 0.59
CA ILE A 51 -2.78 -9.78 1.74
C ILE A 51 -2.87 -11.16 2.41
N ASP A 52 -4.06 -11.72 2.56
CA ASP A 52 -4.24 -13.07 3.08
C ASP A 52 -3.58 -14.13 2.18
N LYS A 53 -3.63 -13.96 0.85
CA LYS A 53 -2.93 -14.84 -0.11
C LYS A 53 -1.41 -14.80 0.03
N THR A 54 -0.84 -13.67 0.47
CA THR A 54 0.59 -13.58 0.77
C THR A 54 0.97 -14.23 2.09
N GLY A 55 0.00 -14.65 2.89
CA GLY A 55 0.22 -15.23 4.22
C GLY A 55 0.46 -14.19 5.31
N TYR A 56 0.16 -12.91 5.05
CA TYR A 56 0.26 -11.84 6.04
C TYR A 56 -1.10 -11.48 6.62
N LYS A 57 -1.10 -11.08 7.89
CA LYS A 57 -2.31 -10.63 8.56
C LYS A 57 -2.49 -9.13 8.36
N LEU A 58 -3.57 -8.76 7.70
CA LEU A 58 -4.04 -7.37 7.66
C LEU A 58 -4.49 -6.94 9.07
N ILE A 59 -3.92 -5.85 9.58
CA ILE A 59 -4.29 -5.30 10.90
C ILE A 59 -5.28 -4.15 10.75
N SER A 60 -5.02 -3.26 9.79
CA SER A 60 -5.85 -2.12 9.48
C SER A 60 -5.73 -1.75 8.01
N VAL A 61 -6.83 -1.26 7.44
CA VAL A 61 -6.87 -0.60 6.15
C VAL A 61 -7.47 0.77 6.39
N SER A 62 -6.84 1.79 5.82
CA SER A 62 -7.40 3.12 5.75
C SER A 62 -7.31 3.57 4.30
N SER A 63 -8.46 3.87 3.71
CA SER A 63 -8.56 4.41 2.36
C SER A 63 -9.05 5.85 2.44
N GLU A 64 -8.13 6.79 2.24
CA GLU A 64 -8.46 8.21 2.12
C GLU A 64 -8.23 8.68 0.68
N PRO A 65 -9.08 9.58 0.15
CA PRO A 65 -8.84 10.17 -1.16
C PRO A 65 -7.48 10.86 -1.15
N TYR A 66 -6.59 10.44 -2.06
CA TYR A 66 -5.24 10.98 -2.15
C TYR A 66 -5.30 12.43 -2.67
N GLU A 67 -5.42 13.39 -1.74
CA GLU A 67 -5.16 14.78 -2.05
C GLU A 67 -3.66 14.96 -2.14
N LYS A 68 -3.17 15.11 -3.37
CA LYS A 68 -1.81 15.56 -3.65
C LYS A 68 -1.61 16.84 -2.85
N LYS A 69 -0.91 16.77 -1.71
CA LYS A 69 -0.51 17.97 -0.97
C LYS A 69 0.31 18.79 -1.94
N GLY A 70 -0.34 19.78 -2.55
CA GLY A 70 0.31 20.83 -3.32
C GLY A 70 1.33 21.41 -2.37
N LEU A 71 2.60 21.08 -2.63
CA LEU A 71 3.72 21.67 -1.93
C LEU A 71 3.49 23.17 -2.02
N PHE A 72 3.26 23.75 -0.86
CA PHE A 72 3.02 25.17 -0.61
C PHE A 72 3.63 26.01 -1.73
N SER A 73 2.78 26.75 -2.43
CA SER A 73 3.20 27.97 -3.12
C SER A 73 3.77 28.89 -2.03
N PHE A 74 5.04 28.68 -1.67
CA PHE A 74 5.82 29.64 -0.92
C PHE A 74 6.07 30.77 -1.91
N GLY A 75 5.08 31.66 -1.97
CA GLY A 75 5.20 32.93 -2.65
C GLY A 75 6.25 33.78 -1.96
N ARG A 76 7.04 34.46 -2.79
CA ARG A 76 8.14 35.40 -2.54
C ARG A 76 9.52 34.78 -2.33
#